data_AF-A0A7S2PDS3-F1
#
_entry.id   AF-A0A7S2PDS3-F1
#
_cell.length_a   1.000
_cell.length_b   1.000
_cell.length_c   1.000
_cell.angle_alpha   90.00
_cell.angle_beta   90.00
_cell.angle_gamma   90.00
#
_symmetry.space_group_name_H-M   'P 1'
#
loop_
_entity.id
_entity.type
_entity.pdbx_description
1 polymer ?
#
loop_
_entity_poly.entity_id
_entity_poly.type
_entity_poly.pdbx_seq_one_letter_code
_entity_poly.pdbx_strand_id
1 'polypeptide(L)'
;VIDSTVAELSGAEAFDLLQECTRRLLTDMTRGQVLCEWIQRVLLRHCAFIFSQPVLHRALQPLHDIFQARCASHRTLLRLRGRLQTLKGCGRLAVENDRRAASAADASASAPLLEYVEGDEDNAADGEDGSPEGAVGGQGDSGDDDSDEDLPDLQSDDDDDISID
;
A
#
# COMPACT_ATOMS: atom_id res chain seq x y z
N VAL A 1 3.57 14.79 -30.44
CA VAL A 1 4.28 13.87 -31.36
C VAL A 1 3.47 12.61 -31.59
N ILE A 2 3.10 11.86 -30.54
CA ILE A 2 2.27 10.64 -30.62
C ILE A 2 0.99 10.86 -31.45
N ASP A 3 0.25 11.94 -31.21
CA ASP A 3 -0.98 12.24 -31.96
C ASP A 3 -0.75 12.47 -33.45
N SER A 4 0.32 13.19 -33.83
CA SER A 4 0.66 13.42 -35.24
C SER A 4 0.98 12.10 -35.91
N THR A 5 1.81 11.28 -35.27
CA THR A 5 2.20 9.97 -35.81
C THR A 5 0.99 9.05 -35.98
N VAL A 6 0.07 9.01 -35.01
CA VAL A 6 -1.16 8.20 -35.09
C VAL A 6 -2.11 8.74 -36.16
N ALA A 7 -2.15 10.05 -36.38
CA ALA A 7 -2.98 10.67 -37.41
C ALA A 7 -2.48 10.40 -38.84
N GLU A 8 -1.17 10.21 -39.02
CA GLU A 8 -0.51 9.94 -40.31
C GLU A 8 -0.57 8.46 -40.72
N LEU A 9 -0.73 7.55 -39.76
CA LEU A 9 -0.83 6.10 -39.99
C LEU A 9 -2.14 5.73 -40.70
N SER A 10 -2.09 4.74 -41.61
CA SER A 10 -3.29 4.11 -42.14
C SER A 10 -3.96 3.21 -41.09
N GLY A 11 -5.25 2.91 -41.28
CA GLY A 11 -6.00 2.08 -40.32
C GLY A 11 -5.41 0.68 -40.12
N ALA A 12 -4.84 0.07 -41.17
CA ALA A 12 -4.18 -1.23 -41.09
C ALA A 12 -2.87 -1.16 -40.29
N GLU A 13 -1.99 -0.18 -40.60
CA GLU A 13 -0.73 0.00 -39.87
C GLU A 13 -0.96 0.38 -38.41
N ALA A 14 -1.99 1.18 -38.13
CA ALA A 14 -2.40 1.53 -36.77
C ALA A 14 -2.84 0.29 -35.98
N PHE A 15 -3.53 -0.65 -36.64
CA PHE A 15 -3.92 -1.91 -36.02
C PHE A 15 -2.73 -2.85 -35.76
N ASP A 16 -1.78 -2.94 -36.69
CA ASP A 16 -0.54 -3.70 -36.48
C ASP A 16 0.27 -3.14 -35.30
N LEU A 17 0.36 -1.80 -35.21
CA LEU A 17 0.98 -1.12 -34.07
C LEU A 17 0.27 -1.46 -32.76
N LEU A 18 -1.07 -1.49 -32.77
CA LEU A 18 -1.87 -1.85 -31.60
C LEU A 18 -1.63 -3.28 -31.13
N GLN A 19 -1.52 -4.24 -32.05
CA GLN A 19 -1.18 -5.62 -31.71
C GLN A 19 0.22 -5.73 -31.10
N GLU A 20 1.20 -5.07 -31.69
CA GLU A 20 2.57 -5.08 -31.17
C GLU A 20 2.67 -4.39 -29.80
N CYS A 21 1.94 -3.29 -29.58
CA CYS A 21 1.82 -2.66 -28.26
C CYS A 21 1.20 -3.61 -27.23
N THR A 22 0.15 -4.35 -27.61
CA THR A 22 -0.52 -5.32 -26.75
C THR A 22 0.42 -6.48 -26.38
N ARG A 23 1.14 -7.03 -27.37
CA ARG A 23 2.14 -8.07 -27.18
C ARG A 23 3.27 -7.60 -26.25
N ARG A 24 3.75 -6.37 -26.43
CA ARG A 24 4.79 -5.79 -25.57
C ARG A 24 4.31 -5.56 -24.14
N LEU A 25 3.05 -5.15 -23.97
CA LEU A 25 2.45 -4.95 -22.67
C LEU A 25 2.39 -6.27 -21.87
N LEU A 26 2.18 -7.40 -22.54
CA LEU A 26 2.22 -8.75 -21.94
C LEU A 26 3.64 -9.16 -21.52
N THR A 27 4.65 -8.83 -22.32
CA THR A 27 6.03 -9.25 -22.05
C THR A 27 6.75 -8.37 -21.04
N ASP A 28 6.50 -7.06 -21.06
CA ASP A 28 7.20 -6.09 -20.22
C ASP A 28 6.25 -4.95 -19.82
N MET A 29 5.84 -4.98 -18.55
CA MET A 29 4.92 -4.00 -17.98
C MET A 29 5.61 -2.74 -17.46
N THR A 30 6.96 -2.68 -17.44
CA THR A 30 7.70 -1.51 -16.93
C THR A 30 7.43 -0.26 -17.78
N ARG A 31 7.24 -0.44 -19.08
CA ARG A 31 6.92 0.63 -20.04
C ARG A 31 5.41 0.80 -20.25
N GLY A 32 4.59 0.21 -19.38
CA GLY A 32 3.15 0.14 -19.53
C GLY A 32 2.47 1.50 -19.67
N GLN A 33 2.93 2.54 -18.97
CA GLN A 33 2.34 3.87 -19.08
C GLN A 33 2.47 4.45 -20.49
N VAL A 34 3.66 4.35 -21.09
CA VAL A 34 3.91 4.85 -22.46
C VAL A 34 3.10 4.00 -23.45
N LEU A 35 3.13 2.66 -23.32
CA LEU A 35 2.38 1.77 -24.21
C LEU A 35 0.86 2.03 -24.14
N CYS A 36 0.30 2.22 -22.94
CA CYS A 36 -1.12 2.56 -22.77
C CYS A 36 -1.47 3.90 -23.43
N GLU A 37 -0.57 4.89 -23.40
CA GLU A 37 -0.79 6.16 -24.10
C GLU A 37 -0.89 5.95 -25.61
N TRP A 38 0.04 5.19 -26.22
CA TRP A 38 -0.03 4.83 -27.64
C TRP A 38 -1.32 4.08 -27.99
N ILE A 39 -1.68 3.07 -27.20
CA ILE A 39 -2.90 2.28 -27.37
C ILE A 39 -4.14 3.19 -27.33
N GLN A 40 -4.22 4.09 -26.34
CA GLN A 40 -5.34 5.03 -26.19
C GLN A 40 -5.46 5.95 -27.41
N ARG A 41 -4.35 6.52 -27.90
CA ARG A 41 -4.38 7.42 -29.07
C ARG A 41 -4.77 6.69 -30.34
N VAL A 42 -4.26 5.47 -30.56
CA VAL A 42 -4.63 4.63 -31.70
C VAL A 42 -6.13 4.29 -31.67
N LEU A 43 -6.65 3.86 -30.52
CA LEU A 43 -8.07 3.55 -30.37
C LEU A 43 -8.95 4.77 -30.61
N LEU A 44 -8.60 5.94 -30.07
CA LEU A 44 -9.40 7.16 -30.26
C LEU A 44 -9.47 7.62 -31.72
N ARG A 45 -8.37 7.46 -32.49
CA ARG A 45 -8.30 7.93 -33.88
C ARG A 45 -8.87 6.93 -34.87
N HIS A 46 -8.60 5.65 -34.67
CA HIS A 46 -8.89 4.58 -35.63
C HIS A 46 -10.03 3.66 -35.17
N CYS A 47 -10.80 4.03 -34.13
CA CYS A 47 -11.94 3.24 -33.64
C CYS A 47 -12.93 2.91 -34.77
N ALA A 48 -13.28 3.87 -35.61
CA ALA A 48 -14.24 3.66 -36.70
C ALA A 48 -13.77 2.55 -37.65
N PHE A 49 -12.48 2.50 -37.98
CA PHE A 49 -11.91 1.43 -38.80
C PHE A 49 -11.92 0.09 -38.07
N ILE A 50 -11.47 0.05 -36.82
CA ILE A 50 -11.39 -1.19 -36.03
C ILE A 50 -12.78 -1.79 -35.79
N PHE A 51 -13.78 -0.97 -35.46
CA PHE A 51 -15.15 -1.42 -35.21
C PHE A 51 -15.92 -1.75 -36.50
N SER A 52 -15.51 -1.22 -37.65
CA SER A 52 -16.13 -1.59 -38.94
C SER A 52 -15.89 -3.05 -39.31
N GLN A 53 -14.88 -3.70 -38.72
CA GLN A 53 -14.50 -5.08 -39.01
C GLN A 53 -14.59 -5.96 -37.75
N PRO A 54 -15.53 -6.91 -37.68
CA PRO A 54 -15.71 -7.75 -36.49
C PRO A 54 -14.49 -8.63 -36.17
N VAL A 55 -13.67 -8.94 -37.18
CA VAL A 55 -12.43 -9.71 -37.00
C VAL A 55 -11.40 -8.91 -36.21
N LEU A 56 -11.21 -7.62 -36.53
CA LEU A 56 -10.31 -6.72 -35.81
C LEU A 56 -10.80 -6.47 -34.38
N HIS A 57 -12.12 -6.37 -34.21
CA HIS A 57 -12.73 -6.24 -32.89
C HIS A 57 -12.44 -7.46 -32.00
N ARG A 58 -12.57 -8.68 -32.52
CA ARG A 58 -12.24 -9.90 -31.75
C ARG A 58 -10.76 -9.97 -31.37
N ALA A 59 -9.88 -9.44 -32.19
CA ALA A 59 -8.45 -9.40 -31.92
C ALA A 59 -8.05 -8.42 -30.79
N LEU A 60 -8.98 -7.57 -30.31
CA LEU A 60 -8.80 -6.76 -29.10
C LEU A 60 -9.03 -7.54 -27.79
N GLN A 61 -9.62 -8.74 -27.84
CA GLN A 61 -9.93 -9.52 -26.64
C GLN A 61 -8.74 -9.68 -25.68
N PRO A 62 -7.51 -10.01 -26.16
CA PRO A 62 -6.36 -10.13 -25.27
C PRO A 62 -6.04 -8.83 -24.53
N LEU A 63 -6.23 -7.68 -25.18
CA LEU A 63 -6.01 -6.38 -24.55
C LEU A 63 -7.03 -6.11 -23.44
N HIS A 64 -8.30 -6.48 -23.67
CA HIS A 64 -9.35 -6.37 -22.66
C HIS A 64 -9.05 -7.23 -21.44
N ASP A 65 -8.68 -8.49 -21.64
CA ASP A 65 -8.40 -9.45 -20.56
C ASP A 65 -7.24 -8.96 -19.67
N ILE A 66 -6.20 -8.35 -20.26
CA ILE A 66 -5.08 -7.74 -19.52
C ILE A 66 -5.58 -6.61 -18.61
N PHE A 67 -6.42 -5.71 -19.12
CA PHE A 67 -6.95 -4.61 -18.32
C PHE A 67 -7.85 -5.11 -17.19
N GLN A 68 -8.68 -6.12 -17.45
CA GLN A 68 -9.51 -6.73 -16.42
C GLN A 68 -8.66 -7.36 -15.30
N ALA A 69 -7.62 -8.13 -15.65
CA ALA A 69 -6.70 -8.72 -14.68
C ALA A 69 -5.96 -7.65 -13.85
N ARG A 70 -5.59 -6.52 -14.46
CA ARG A 70 -4.98 -5.38 -13.74
C ARG A 70 -5.95 -4.70 -12.80
N CYS A 71 -7.19 -4.46 -13.24
CA CYS A 71 -8.21 -3.83 -12.40
C CYS A 71 -8.53 -4.72 -11.20
N ALA A 72 -8.66 -6.04 -11.40
CA ALA A 72 -8.90 -7.01 -10.34
C ALA A 72 -7.78 -7.01 -9.27
N SER A 73 -6.52 -6.95 -9.69
CA SER A 73 -5.37 -6.95 -8.77
C SER A 73 -5.08 -5.59 -8.12
N HIS A 74 -5.57 -4.48 -8.69
CA HIS A 74 -5.26 -3.13 -8.24
C HIS A 74 -5.65 -2.88 -6.78
N ARG A 75 -6.86 -3.27 -6.37
CA ARG A 75 -7.36 -3.06 -5.00
C ARG A 75 -6.54 -3.83 -3.97
N THR A 76 -6.14 -5.05 -4.28
CA THR A 76 -5.31 -5.88 -3.40
C THR A 76 -3.88 -5.32 -3.28
N LEU A 77 -3.28 -4.89 -4.38
CA LEU A 77 -1.97 -4.23 -4.37
C LEU A 77 -1.97 -2.90 -3.62
N LEU A 78 -3.06 -2.12 -3.69
CA LEU A 78 -3.18 -0.87 -2.96
C LEU A 78 -3.22 -1.10 -1.44
N ARG A 79 -3.97 -2.11 -0.98
CA ARG A 79 -4.00 -2.51 0.44
C ARG A 79 -2.62 -2.95 0.91
N LEU A 80 -1.92 -3.77 0.13
CA LEU A 80 -0.56 -4.21 0.43
C LEU A 80 0.41 -3.03 0.51
N ARG A 81 0.34 -2.10 -0.44
CA ARG A 81 1.15 -0.86 -0.42
C ARG A 81 0.92 -0.07 0.87
N GLY A 82 -0.32 0.06 1.32
CA GLY A 82 -0.64 0.73 2.59
C GLY A 82 0.04 0.06 3.78
N ARG A 83 -0.07 -1.28 3.89
CA ARG A 83 0.59 -2.06 4.95
C ARG A 83 2.12 -1.97 4.91
N LEU A 84 2.71 -1.93 3.72
CA LEU A 84 4.16 -1.73 3.59
C LEU A 84 4.58 -0.31 3.98
N GLN A 85 3.76 0.69 3.71
CA GLN A 85 4.01 2.07 4.13
C GLN A 85 3.94 2.20 5.66
N THR A 86 2.97 1.57 6.31
CA THR A 86 2.88 1.56 7.79
C THR A 86 4.07 0.84 8.40
N LEU A 87 4.43 -0.35 7.90
CA LEU A 87 5.58 -1.10 8.38
C LEU A 87 6.89 -0.31 8.22
N LYS A 88 7.10 0.32 7.06
CA LYS A 88 8.27 1.19 6.83
C LYS A 88 8.28 2.39 7.79
N GLY A 89 7.11 2.95 8.08
CA GLY A 89 6.94 4.02 9.07
C GLY A 89 7.34 3.58 10.47
N CYS A 90 6.80 2.46 10.96
CA CYS A 90 7.12 1.89 12.26
C CYS A 90 8.60 1.53 12.38
N GLY A 91 9.17 0.89 11.35
CA GLY A 91 10.60 0.56 11.34
C GLY A 91 11.50 1.80 11.41
N ARG A 92 11.16 2.88 10.71
CA ARG A 92 11.90 4.14 10.81
C ARG A 92 11.79 4.76 12.21
N LEU A 93 10.60 4.73 12.82
CA LEU A 93 10.39 5.23 14.18
C LEU A 93 11.15 4.40 15.22
N ALA A 94 11.18 3.07 15.08
CA ALA A 94 11.92 2.18 15.95
C ALA A 94 13.43 2.48 15.91
N VAL A 95 14.03 2.58 14.72
CA VAL A 95 15.45 2.93 14.56
C VAL A 95 15.77 4.32 15.14
N GLU A 96 14.89 5.29 14.93
CA GLU A 96 15.05 6.63 15.52
C GLU A 96 14.94 6.60 17.04
N ASN A 97 14.03 5.79 17.60
CA ASN A 97 13.87 5.64 19.05
C ASN A 97 15.08 4.96 19.69
N ASP A 98 15.60 3.89 19.07
CA ASP A 98 16.82 3.21 19.53
C ASP A 98 18.02 4.15 19.51
N ARG A 99 18.17 4.95 18.44
CA ARG A 99 19.21 5.98 18.34
C ARG A 99 19.06 7.05 19.44
N ARG A 100 17.84 7.49 19.72
CA ARG A 100 17.57 8.45 20.81
C ARG A 100 17.86 7.86 22.17
N ALA A 101 17.42 6.63 22.43
CA ALA A 101 17.69 5.92 23.68
C ALA A 101 19.20 5.73 23.89
N ALA A 102 19.95 5.35 22.86
CA ALA A 102 21.41 5.27 22.90
C ALA A 102 22.06 6.63 23.22
N SER A 103 21.61 7.71 22.58
CA SER A 103 22.12 9.05 22.88
C SER A 103 21.76 9.57 24.28
N ALA A 104 20.58 9.19 24.80
CA ALA A 104 20.14 9.55 26.14
C ALA A 104 20.91 8.77 27.22
N ALA A 105 21.22 7.50 26.96
CA ALA A 105 22.06 6.68 27.83
C ALA A 105 23.51 7.20 27.89
N ASP A 106 24.06 7.68 26.77
CA ASP A 106 25.39 8.29 26.72
C ASP A 106 25.42 9.65 27.45
N ALA A 107 24.34 10.44 27.32
CA ALA A 107 24.18 11.69 28.05
C ALA A 107 23.99 11.48 29.56
N SER A 108 23.27 10.45 30.00
CA SER A 108 23.10 10.12 31.42
C SER A 108 24.36 9.49 32.03
N ALA A 109 25.15 8.74 31.26
CA ALA A 109 26.45 8.23 31.70
C ALA A 109 27.49 9.35 31.91
N SER A 110 27.34 10.48 31.22
CA SER A 110 28.19 11.67 31.38
C SER A 110 27.65 12.70 32.38
N ALA A 111 26.48 12.46 32.99
CA ALA A 111 25.93 13.33 34.02
C ALA A 111 26.59 13.03 35.38
N PRO A 112 27.02 14.05 36.15
CA PRO A 112 27.64 13.82 37.45
C PRO A 112 26.62 13.19 38.42
N LEU A 113 27.01 12.06 39.02
CA LEU A 113 26.17 11.31 39.98
C LEU A 113 25.90 12.09 41.28
N LEU A 114 26.77 13.05 41.61
CA LEU A 114 26.67 13.89 42.79
C LEU A 114 26.95 15.34 42.39
N GLU A 115 25.95 16.21 42.54
CA GLU A 115 26.12 17.66 42.43
C GLU A 115 26.36 18.18 43.85
N TYR A 116 27.61 18.58 44.15
CA TYR A 116 27.93 19.21 45.42
C TYR A 116 27.32 20.61 45.43
N VAL A 117 26.30 20.81 46.26
CA VAL A 117 25.74 22.14 46.55
C VAL A 117 26.50 22.70 47.75
N GLU A 118 27.36 23.69 47.51
CA GLU A 118 28.10 24.38 48.56
C GLU A 118 27.11 25.10 49.50
N GLY A 119 26.95 24.60 50.72
CA GLY A 119 26.04 25.12 51.74
C GLY A 119 25.24 24.08 52.55
N ASP A 120 25.28 22.79 52.19
CA ASP A 120 24.57 21.71 52.90
C ASP A 120 25.45 21.07 54.00
N GLU A 121 25.88 21.90 54.95
CA GLU A 121 26.59 21.47 56.16
C GLU A 121 25.64 21.45 57.37
N ASP A 122 24.46 20.82 57.29
CA ASP A 122 23.57 20.65 58.45
C ASP A 122 22.55 19.52 58.22
N ASN A 123 22.96 18.24 58.25
CA ASN A 123 22.30 17.17 59.03
C ASN A 123 22.96 15.79 58.80
N ALA A 124 23.97 15.47 59.59
CA ALA A 124 24.47 14.10 59.72
C ALA A 124 24.28 13.63 61.17
N ALA A 125 23.07 13.15 61.50
CA ALA A 125 22.81 12.12 62.52
C ALA A 125 21.30 11.96 62.76
N ASP A 126 20.69 10.91 62.24
CA ASP A 126 20.03 9.93 63.12
C ASP A 126 19.74 8.65 62.34
N GLY A 127 19.98 7.51 62.97
CA GLY A 127 19.62 6.21 62.44
C GLY A 127 18.83 5.44 63.47
N GLU A 128 17.61 5.00 63.14
CA GLU A 128 17.00 3.82 63.75
C GLU A 128 15.78 3.34 62.94
N ASP A 129 15.83 2.05 62.61
CA ASP A 129 14.79 1.01 62.54
C ASP A 129 13.33 1.30 62.11
N GLY A 130 12.80 0.41 61.25
CA GLY A 130 11.39 0.39 60.89
C GLY A 130 11.02 -0.43 59.65
N SER A 131 11.23 -1.75 59.66
CA SER A 131 10.42 -2.69 58.86
C SER A 131 9.28 -3.22 59.75
N PRO A 132 8.03 -3.41 59.29
CA PRO A 132 7.71 -4.61 58.50
C PRO A 132 6.55 -4.51 57.48
N GLU A 133 6.59 -5.45 56.53
CA GLU A 133 5.50 -6.21 55.88
C GLU A 133 4.30 -5.51 55.19
N GLY A 134 4.18 -5.84 53.90
CA GLY A 134 2.95 -5.71 53.10
C GLY A 134 3.04 -6.63 51.87
N ALA A 135 2.81 -7.92 52.09
CA ALA A 135 2.90 -8.97 51.10
C ALA A 135 1.70 -8.98 50.12
N VAL A 136 1.98 -9.56 48.95
CA VAL A 136 1.09 -10.21 47.96
C VAL A 136 0.14 -9.36 47.09
N GLY A 137 0.21 -9.61 45.78
CA GLY A 137 -0.83 -9.21 44.83
C GLY A 137 -0.43 -9.24 43.36
N GLY A 138 0.30 -10.26 42.91
CA GLY A 138 0.44 -10.51 41.47
C GLY A 138 -0.84 -11.15 40.95
N GLN A 139 -1.46 -10.55 39.93
CA GLN A 139 -2.33 -11.25 39.01
C GLN A 139 -2.35 -10.45 37.70
N GLY A 140 -1.74 -11.02 36.67
CA GLY A 140 -2.02 -10.61 35.30
C GLY A 140 -3.43 -11.09 34.95
N ASP A 141 -4.15 -10.27 34.19
CA ASP A 141 -5.23 -10.76 33.37
C ASP A 141 -5.24 -9.99 32.05
N SER A 142 -5.01 -10.76 31.00
CA SER A 142 -5.09 -10.38 29.60
C SER A 142 -6.51 -10.71 29.15
N GLY A 143 -7.37 -9.70 29.08
CA GLY A 143 -8.73 -9.81 28.57
C GLY A 143 -8.83 -9.13 27.20
N ASP A 144 -8.41 -9.88 26.18
CA ASP A 144 -8.70 -9.67 24.76
C ASP A 144 -10.20 -9.93 24.55
N ASP A 145 -10.97 -8.89 24.24
CA ASP A 145 -12.38 -8.98 23.83
C ASP A 145 -12.51 -8.40 22.42
N ASP A 146 -11.93 -9.14 21.47
CA ASP A 146 -12.14 -8.97 20.03
C ASP A 146 -13.47 -9.66 19.70
N SER A 147 -14.58 -9.00 20.01
CA SER A 147 -15.91 -9.39 19.55
C SER A 147 -16.08 -8.97 18.09
N ASP A 148 -15.54 -9.80 17.18
CA ASP A 148 -15.85 -9.79 15.75
C ASP A 148 -17.33 -10.18 15.55
N GLU A 149 -18.22 -9.19 15.56
CA GLU A 149 -19.60 -9.36 15.13
C GLU A 149 -19.66 -9.59 13.61
N ASP A 150 -19.93 -10.84 13.25
CA ASP A 150 -20.30 -11.34 11.92
C ASP A 150 -21.23 -10.38 11.17
N LEU A 151 -20.69 -9.69 10.17
CA LEU A 151 -21.48 -8.98 9.17
C LEU A 151 -22.11 -10.02 8.22
N PRO A 152 -23.45 -10.07 8.09
CA PRO A 152 -24.10 -11.04 7.21
C PRO A 152 -23.75 -10.78 5.74
N ASP A 153 -23.43 -11.89 5.07
CA ASP A 153 -23.24 -12.06 3.64
C ASP A 153 -24.44 -11.50 2.86
N LEU A 154 -24.26 -10.38 2.16
CA LEU A 154 -25.25 -9.85 1.23
C LEU A 154 -25.25 -10.75 -0.01
N GLN A 155 -26.02 -11.84 0.07
CA GLN A 155 -26.46 -12.59 -1.10
C GLN A 155 -27.17 -11.63 -2.06
N SER A 156 -26.51 -11.42 -3.19
CA SER A 156 -27.05 -10.80 -4.39
C SER A 156 -28.06 -11.77 -5.02
N ASP A 157 -29.35 -11.62 -4.68
CA ASP A 157 -30.43 -12.12 -5.51
C ASP A 157 -30.51 -11.24 -6.77
N ASP A 158 -29.87 -11.71 -7.84
CA ASP A 158 -30.07 -11.22 -9.21
C ASP A 158 -30.94 -12.28 -9.90
N ASP A 159 -32.25 -12.20 -9.68
CA ASP A 159 -33.25 -12.94 -10.46
C ASP A 159 -33.49 -12.19 -11.77
N ASP A 160 -32.95 -12.77 -12.84
CA ASP A 160 -33.24 -12.47 -14.24
C ASP A 160 -34.75 -12.63 -14.54
N ASP A 161 -35.50 -11.52 -14.61
CA ASP A 161 -36.82 -11.48 -15.27
C ASP A 161 -36.71 -10.68 -16.58
N ILE A 162 -36.14 -11.35 -17.60
CA ILE A 162 -36.19 -10.91 -18.99
C ILE A 162 -37.50 -11.43 -19.58
N SER A 163 -38.59 -10.69 -19.36
CA SER A 163 -39.83 -10.87 -20.11
C SER A 163 -39.68 -10.25 -21.50
N ILE A 164 -39.58 -11.13 -22.51
CA ILE A 164 -39.70 -10.83 -23.94
C ILE A 164 -41.15 -10.49 -24.27
N ASP A 165 -41.36 -9.36 -24.94
CA ASP A 165 -42.51 -9.10 -25.83
C ASP A 165 -41.95 -8.71 -27.21
#